data_AF-A0A2E4HUL2-F1
#
_entry.id   AF-A0A2E4HUL2-F1
#
_cell.length_a   1.000
_cell.length_b   1.000
_cell.length_c   1.000
_cell.angle_alpha   90.00
_cell.angle_beta   90.00
_cell.angle_gamma   90.00
#
_symmetry.space_group_name_H-M   'P 1'
#
loop_
_entity.id
_entity.type
_entity.pdbx_description
1 polymer ?
#
loop_
_entity_poly.entity_id
_entity_poly.type
_entity_poly.pdbx_seq_one_letter_code
_entity_poly.pdbx_strand_id
1 'polypeptide(L)'
;MLRNVLRMYLPPVFVAGLCLLQIAPIFAQEQLLGMPCREVRSLDAMEYWFWDAFSGFSEVQDLEQERLGRFVIDPGICFRIALITLDNSQQKNAGIRQAVSELIMWTADDNPDEETAERAMRQLNQITGENFDTYTEWTAWWETRNNYVLWSEEEARLIVIISAMEAGEPIHHEAIVLATEEYWFYAGRGWIRESEPVGRYVLGTVLIPPHDFNFRILKADLVDRDAKERGYLRALENMIVDGLLLPNLIGDSLESIIAQIATLTVESYVDRHSWVDWWNTNGDRLILSGSGNRLIVRQ
;
A
#
# COMPACT_ATOMS: atom_id res chain seq x y z
N MET A 1 -53.28 27.71 -61.39
CA MET A 1 -54.49 26.87 -61.54
C MET A 1 -54.28 25.59 -60.75
N LEU A 2 -55.27 25.25 -59.90
CA LEU A 2 -55.62 23.95 -59.29
C LEU A 2 -54.48 23.01 -58.79
N ARG A 3 -54.33 22.72 -57.49
CA ARG A 3 -55.17 21.98 -56.49
C ARG A 3 -54.75 20.52 -56.32
N ASN A 4 -54.50 20.17 -55.05
CA ASN A 4 -54.74 18.89 -54.34
C ASN A 4 -53.71 17.73 -54.54
N VAL A 5 -53.39 16.84 -53.58
CA VAL A 5 -53.70 16.56 -52.15
C VAL A 5 -52.83 15.33 -51.71
N LEU A 6 -52.69 15.10 -50.38
CA LEU A 6 -52.22 13.91 -49.59
C LEU A 6 -50.70 13.87 -49.25
N ARG A 7 -50.25 14.13 -48.00
CA ARG A 7 -50.32 13.43 -46.67
C ARG A 7 -49.37 12.23 -46.50
N MET A 8 -48.67 12.25 -45.34
CA MET A 8 -48.06 11.12 -44.59
C MET A 8 -46.78 10.50 -45.20
N TYR A 9 -45.67 10.21 -44.52
CA TYR A 9 -45.23 10.13 -43.12
C TYR A 9 -43.70 10.42 -43.09
N LEU A 10 -43.19 11.17 -42.10
CA LEU A 10 -41.77 11.20 -41.74
C LEU A 10 -41.67 11.04 -40.21
N PRO A 11 -40.86 10.11 -39.68
CA PRO A 11 -40.73 9.91 -38.24
C PRO A 11 -39.79 10.98 -37.63
N PRO A 12 -39.95 11.33 -36.35
CA PRO A 12 -39.15 12.34 -35.68
C PRO A 12 -37.80 11.74 -35.23
N VAL A 13 -36.70 12.22 -35.79
CA VAL A 13 -35.38 12.09 -35.14
C VAL A 13 -35.30 13.18 -34.08
N PHE A 14 -35.46 12.79 -32.82
CA PHE A 14 -35.14 13.60 -31.66
C PHE A 14 -33.67 14.02 -31.72
N VAL A 15 -33.42 15.28 -32.09
CA VAL A 15 -32.15 15.95 -31.82
C VAL A 15 -32.40 16.79 -30.56
N ALA A 16 -32.26 16.14 -29.40
CA ALA A 16 -32.24 16.83 -28.12
C ALA A 16 -30.88 17.53 -27.99
N GLY A 17 -30.94 18.82 -27.63
CA GLY A 17 -29.82 19.74 -27.70
C GLY A 17 -28.68 19.40 -26.75
N LEU A 18 -27.46 19.53 -27.29
CA LEU A 18 -26.26 19.77 -26.51
C LEU A 18 -26.27 21.24 -26.06
N CYS A 19 -27.02 21.52 -24.99
CA CYS A 19 -26.70 22.65 -24.13
C CYS A 19 -25.47 22.24 -23.31
N LEU A 20 -24.29 22.65 -23.78
CA LEU A 20 -23.10 22.73 -22.94
C LEU A 20 -23.34 23.81 -21.88
N LEU A 21 -24.07 23.44 -20.82
CA LEU A 21 -24.08 24.19 -19.58
C LEU A 21 -22.73 23.93 -18.91
N GLN A 22 -21.91 24.98 -18.86
CA GLN A 22 -20.84 25.08 -17.90
C GLN A 22 -21.46 24.86 -16.52
N ILE A 23 -21.18 23.70 -15.91
CA ILE A 23 -21.54 23.40 -14.54
C ILE A 23 -20.69 24.35 -13.70
N ALA A 24 -21.25 25.52 -13.38
CA ALA A 24 -20.79 26.28 -12.24
C ALA A 24 -20.83 25.31 -11.04
N PRO A 25 -19.69 25.08 -10.38
CA PRO A 25 -19.61 24.22 -9.22
C PRO A 25 -20.22 24.99 -8.02
N ILE A 26 -20.32 24.35 -6.85
CA ILE A 26 -20.30 25.00 -5.51
C ILE A 26 -21.64 25.20 -4.75
N PHE A 27 -22.82 25.33 -5.37
CA PHE A 27 -24.10 25.49 -4.58
C PHE A 27 -25.06 24.27 -4.65
N ALA A 28 -25.08 23.45 -5.71
CA ALA A 28 -26.13 22.43 -5.88
C ALA A 28 -25.96 21.12 -5.07
N GLN A 29 -24.87 20.97 -4.31
CA GLN A 29 -24.68 19.90 -3.31
C GLN A 29 -24.95 20.43 -1.88
N GLU A 30 -25.55 21.62 -1.71
CA GLU A 30 -25.80 22.31 -0.43
C GLU A 30 -26.84 21.65 0.51
N GLN A 31 -27.38 20.46 0.21
CA GLN A 31 -28.51 19.89 0.97
C GLN A 31 -28.48 18.37 1.22
N LEU A 32 -27.41 17.67 0.87
CA LEU A 32 -27.44 16.22 0.66
C LEU A 32 -27.37 15.32 1.92
N LEU A 33 -28.08 15.69 3.01
CA LEU A 33 -28.67 14.84 4.07
C LEU A 33 -29.08 15.62 5.37
N GLY A 34 -29.54 16.88 5.29
CA GLY A 34 -30.11 17.58 6.47
C GLY A 34 -29.11 18.06 7.55
N MET A 35 -27.82 18.10 7.22
CA MET A 35 -26.74 18.61 8.07
C MET A 35 -26.47 20.09 7.75
N PRO A 36 -26.85 21.06 8.61
CA PRO A 36 -26.49 22.45 8.40
C PRO A 36 -24.98 22.62 8.66
N CYS A 37 -24.23 22.95 7.61
CA CYS A 37 -22.81 23.30 7.69
C CYS A 37 -22.65 24.76 7.24
N ARG A 38 -21.83 25.53 7.94
CA ARG A 38 -21.43 26.88 7.55
C ARG A 38 -20.42 26.85 6.41
N GLU A 39 -19.57 25.82 6.36
CA GLU A 39 -18.47 25.66 5.40
C GLU A 39 -18.29 24.18 5.04
N VAL A 40 -17.86 23.89 3.81
CA VAL A 40 -17.46 22.55 3.36
C VAL A 40 -16.03 22.60 2.79
N ARG A 41 -15.11 21.88 3.43
CA ARG A 41 -13.71 21.73 2.99
C ARG A 41 -13.52 20.46 2.19
N SER A 42 -12.79 20.55 1.08
CA SER A 42 -12.28 19.36 0.37
C SER A 42 -10.90 19.02 0.95
N LEU A 43 -10.72 17.79 1.42
CA LEU A 43 -9.47 17.32 1.99
C LEU A 43 -8.71 16.45 0.99
N ASP A 44 -7.38 16.50 1.05
CA ASP A 44 -6.55 15.42 0.51
C ASP A 44 -6.43 14.26 1.52
N ALA A 45 -5.86 13.13 1.10
CA ALA A 45 -5.80 11.96 1.96
C ALA A 45 -4.87 12.15 3.16
N MET A 46 -3.83 12.96 3.02
CA MET A 46 -2.90 13.22 4.13
C MET A 46 -3.61 14.03 5.22
N GLU A 47 -4.30 15.10 4.84
CA GLU A 47 -5.12 15.90 5.75
C GLU A 47 -6.22 15.06 6.39
N TYR A 48 -6.91 14.21 5.61
CA TYR A 48 -7.92 13.31 6.15
C TYR A 48 -7.33 12.38 7.22
N TRP A 49 -6.26 11.65 6.90
CA TRP A 49 -5.67 10.68 7.82
C TRP A 49 -5.01 11.33 9.04
N PHE A 50 -4.52 12.56 8.91
CA PHE A 50 -4.12 13.39 10.04
C PHE A 50 -5.29 13.60 11.01
N TRP A 51 -6.41 14.16 10.52
CA TRP A 51 -7.57 14.45 11.37
C TRP A 51 -8.27 13.19 11.90
N ASP A 52 -8.28 12.11 11.13
CA ASP A 52 -8.82 10.81 11.54
C ASP A 52 -8.04 10.25 12.75
N ALA A 53 -6.70 10.33 12.73
CA ALA A 53 -5.85 9.92 13.84
C ALA A 53 -6.08 10.77 15.12
N PHE A 54 -6.51 12.02 14.99
CA PHE A 54 -6.93 12.84 16.14
C PHE A 54 -8.30 12.45 16.72
N SER A 55 -9.04 11.55 16.07
CA SER A 55 -10.51 11.46 16.21
C SER A 55 -11.17 12.85 16.02
N GLY A 56 -10.65 13.62 15.07
CA GLY A 56 -11.06 14.98 14.76
C GLY A 56 -12.35 15.06 13.94
N PHE A 57 -12.96 13.92 13.62
CA PHE A 57 -14.18 13.84 12.82
C PHE A 57 -15.38 13.26 13.58
N SER A 58 -16.56 13.73 13.23
CA SER A 58 -17.85 13.19 13.65
C SER A 58 -18.79 13.08 12.46
N GLU A 59 -19.86 12.28 12.60
CA GLU A 59 -20.89 12.12 11.57
C GLU A 59 -20.32 11.67 10.20
N VAL A 60 -19.28 10.82 10.22
CA VAL A 60 -18.59 10.33 9.01
C VAL A 60 -19.47 9.34 8.26
N GLN A 61 -19.69 9.59 6.97
CA GLN A 61 -20.52 8.76 6.10
C GLN A 61 -19.98 8.72 4.66
N ASP A 62 -20.11 7.56 4.02
CA ASP A 62 -19.75 7.38 2.61
C ASP A 62 -20.98 7.63 1.73
N LEU A 63 -20.83 8.48 0.72
CA LEU A 63 -21.85 8.79 -0.26
C LEU A 63 -21.26 8.72 -1.67
N GLU A 64 -21.73 7.77 -2.45
CA GLU A 64 -21.26 7.50 -3.82
C GLU A 64 -19.74 7.25 -3.90
N GLN A 65 -18.97 8.23 -4.36
CA GLN A 65 -17.50 8.16 -4.52
C GLN A 65 -16.77 9.07 -3.53
N GLU A 66 -17.48 9.59 -2.53
CA GLU A 66 -16.93 10.53 -1.55
C GLU A 66 -17.25 10.09 -0.12
N ARG A 67 -16.37 10.44 0.81
CA ARG A 67 -16.61 10.42 2.24
C ARG A 67 -16.86 11.83 2.73
N LEU A 68 -17.87 11.99 3.58
CA LEU A 68 -18.31 13.24 4.15
C LEU A 68 -18.31 13.14 5.68
N GLY A 69 -18.23 14.27 6.38
CA GLY A 69 -18.41 14.34 7.83
C GLY A 69 -18.19 15.75 8.37
N ARG A 70 -18.02 15.87 9.69
CA ARG A 70 -17.82 17.15 10.39
C ARG A 70 -16.53 17.16 11.16
N PHE A 71 -15.94 18.34 11.32
CA PHE A 71 -14.86 18.53 12.29
C PHE A 71 -15.44 18.58 13.71
N VAL A 72 -14.83 17.84 14.64
CA VAL A 72 -15.20 17.86 16.06
C VAL A 72 -14.90 19.23 16.68
N ILE A 73 -13.79 19.86 16.27
CA ILE A 73 -13.34 21.16 16.78
C ILE A 73 -14.26 22.33 16.38
N ASP A 74 -14.95 22.22 15.24
CA ASP A 74 -15.97 23.17 14.79
C ASP A 74 -17.03 22.41 13.99
N PRO A 75 -18.14 21.99 14.63
CA PRO A 75 -19.22 21.26 13.97
C PRO A 75 -19.89 22.03 12.82
N GLY A 76 -19.67 23.35 12.73
CA GLY A 76 -20.11 24.16 11.60
C GLY A 76 -19.29 23.93 10.32
N ILE A 77 -18.12 23.28 10.41
CA ILE A 77 -17.27 22.95 9.26
C ILE A 77 -17.43 21.47 8.92
N CYS A 78 -17.84 21.21 7.69
CA CYS A 78 -17.96 19.88 7.12
C CYS A 78 -16.80 19.60 6.18
N PHE A 79 -16.50 18.32 5.95
CA PHE A 79 -15.47 17.89 5.01
C PHE A 79 -16.03 16.97 3.93
N ARG A 80 -15.31 16.92 2.81
CA ARG A 80 -15.45 15.91 1.76
C ARG A 80 -14.09 15.42 1.30
N ILE A 81 -14.00 14.15 0.93
CA ILE A 81 -12.82 13.55 0.31
C ILE A 81 -13.25 12.45 -0.66
N ALA A 82 -12.54 12.30 -1.78
CA ALA A 82 -12.80 11.21 -2.72
C ALA A 82 -12.34 9.87 -2.14
N LEU A 83 -13.18 8.83 -2.20
CA LEU A 83 -12.85 7.52 -1.66
C LEU A 83 -11.61 6.91 -2.33
N ILE A 84 -11.43 7.14 -3.64
CA ILE A 84 -10.28 6.67 -4.40
C ILE A 84 -8.93 7.21 -3.89
N THR A 85 -8.93 8.34 -3.18
CA THR A 85 -7.69 8.89 -2.61
C THR A 85 -7.34 8.31 -1.25
N LEU A 86 -8.31 7.71 -0.54
CA LEU A 86 -8.09 7.17 0.80
C LEU A 86 -7.17 5.93 0.81
N ASP A 87 -7.15 5.17 -0.28
CA ASP A 87 -6.30 3.99 -0.44
C ASP A 87 -4.81 4.34 -0.67
N ASN A 88 -4.46 5.62 -0.65
CA ASN A 88 -3.08 6.08 -0.74
C ASN A 88 -2.35 5.87 0.60
N SER A 89 -1.62 4.74 0.71
CA SER A 89 -0.82 4.40 1.88
C SER A 89 0.17 5.49 2.26
N GLN A 90 0.75 6.17 1.26
CA GLN A 90 1.75 7.22 1.43
C GLN A 90 1.21 8.41 2.19
N GLN A 91 0.06 8.89 1.74
CA GLN A 91 -0.61 10.01 2.38
C GLN A 91 -1.16 9.61 3.75
N LYS A 92 -1.61 8.37 3.91
CA LYS A 92 -2.06 7.86 5.20
C LYS A 92 -0.96 7.86 6.26
N ASN A 93 0.17 7.23 5.97
CA ASN A 93 1.28 7.18 6.90
C ASN A 93 1.83 8.59 7.20
N ALA A 94 1.94 9.45 6.18
CA ALA A 94 2.37 10.84 6.37
C ALA A 94 1.41 11.61 7.30
N GLY A 95 0.10 11.52 7.06
CA GLY A 95 -0.92 12.16 7.89
C GLY A 95 -0.89 11.66 9.33
N ILE A 96 -0.77 10.35 9.53
CA ILE A 96 -0.73 9.74 10.87
C ILE A 96 0.57 10.08 11.60
N ARG A 97 1.74 10.05 10.93
CA ARG A 97 3.02 10.47 11.52
C ARG A 97 2.99 11.95 11.92
N GLN A 98 2.41 12.80 11.08
CA GLN A 98 2.21 14.21 11.41
C GLN A 98 1.29 14.35 12.63
N ALA A 99 0.22 13.55 12.72
CA ALA A 99 -0.68 13.57 13.85
C ALA A 99 0.01 13.17 15.16
N VAL A 100 0.87 12.16 15.15
CA VAL A 100 1.69 11.80 16.32
C VAL A 100 2.55 12.98 16.77
N SER A 101 3.25 13.64 15.84
CA SER A 101 4.08 14.80 16.19
C SER A 101 3.28 15.92 16.87
N GLU A 102 2.09 16.23 16.35
CA GLU A 102 1.21 17.26 16.90
C GLU A 102 0.56 16.84 18.23
N LEU A 103 0.12 15.59 18.36
CA LEU A 103 -0.41 15.04 19.61
C LEU A 103 0.63 15.09 20.74
N ILE A 104 1.90 14.79 20.43
CA ILE A 104 3.01 14.92 21.40
C ILE A 104 3.14 16.38 21.83
N MET A 105 3.11 17.34 20.90
CA MET A 105 3.14 18.77 21.26
C MET A 105 1.97 19.19 22.15
N TRP A 106 0.77 18.64 21.95
CA TRP A 106 -0.39 18.96 22.79
C TRP A 106 -0.28 18.39 24.21
N THR A 107 0.53 17.35 24.43
CA THR A 107 0.87 16.88 25.78
C THR A 107 1.90 17.76 26.50
N ALA A 108 2.55 18.68 25.77
CA ALA A 108 3.61 19.55 26.28
C ALA A 108 3.13 20.89 26.85
N ASP A 109 1.88 21.29 26.57
CA ASP A 109 1.38 22.61 26.98
C ASP A 109 1.43 22.72 28.51
N ASP A 110 1.87 23.87 29.04
CA ASP A 110 2.07 24.06 30.50
C ASP A 110 0.73 24.25 31.26
N ASN A 111 -0.38 24.31 30.53
CA ASN A 111 -1.73 24.37 31.09
C ASN A 111 -2.79 23.80 30.12
N PRO A 112 -2.63 22.55 29.62
CA PRO A 112 -3.67 21.92 28.82
C PRO A 112 -4.84 21.66 29.78
N ASP A 113 -6.05 21.84 29.30
CA ASP A 113 -7.19 21.20 29.93
C ASP A 113 -6.86 19.71 30.15
N GLU A 114 -6.95 19.22 31.39
CA GLU A 114 -6.54 17.86 31.80
C GLU A 114 -7.18 16.79 30.89
N GLU A 115 -8.43 17.04 30.47
CA GLU A 115 -9.16 16.18 29.54
C GLU A 115 -8.50 16.12 28.14
N THR A 116 -7.97 17.25 27.66
CA THR A 116 -7.29 17.35 26.37
C THR A 116 -5.94 16.61 26.38
N ALA A 117 -5.16 16.76 27.45
CA ALA A 117 -3.90 16.03 27.61
C ALA A 117 -4.12 14.51 27.71
N GLU A 118 -5.09 14.07 28.52
CA GLU A 118 -5.47 12.66 28.60
C GLU A 118 -5.96 12.12 27.26
N ARG A 119 -6.76 12.89 26.51
CA ARG A 119 -7.24 12.49 25.19
C ARG A 119 -6.06 12.32 24.23
N ALA A 120 -5.11 13.25 24.23
CA ALA A 120 -3.91 13.16 23.39
C ALA A 120 -3.08 11.92 23.73
N MET A 121 -2.85 11.63 25.02
CA MET A 121 -2.14 10.42 25.47
C MET A 121 -2.87 9.14 25.06
N ARG A 122 -4.21 9.09 25.17
CA ARG A 122 -5.00 7.94 24.69
C ARG A 122 -4.87 7.74 23.18
N GLN A 123 -4.89 8.81 22.39
CA GLN A 123 -4.71 8.73 20.94
C GLN A 123 -3.29 8.27 20.58
N LEU A 124 -2.25 8.80 21.25
CA LEU A 124 -0.88 8.35 21.05
C LEU A 124 -0.72 6.85 21.35
N ASN A 125 -1.34 6.36 22.42
CA ASN A 125 -1.35 4.94 22.74
C ASN A 125 -2.06 4.12 21.65
N GLN A 126 -3.21 4.57 21.16
CA GLN A 126 -3.91 3.87 20.06
C GLN A 126 -3.08 3.84 18.77
N ILE A 127 -2.49 4.98 18.40
CA ILE A 127 -1.75 5.12 17.13
C ILE A 127 -0.41 4.41 17.16
N THR A 128 0.25 4.25 18.30
CA THR A 128 1.61 3.67 18.37
C THR A 128 1.63 2.30 19.05
N GLY A 129 0.62 2.00 19.87
CA GLY A 129 0.60 0.87 20.79
C GLY A 129 1.57 0.98 21.97
N GLU A 130 2.22 2.15 22.14
CA GLU A 130 3.09 2.43 23.27
C GLU A 130 2.30 3.09 24.41
N ASN A 131 2.76 2.92 25.65
CA ASN A 131 2.09 3.50 26.82
C ASN A 131 3.11 4.26 27.68
N PHE A 132 3.23 5.56 27.41
CA PHE A 132 4.04 6.47 28.20
C PHE A 132 3.16 7.46 28.95
N ASP A 133 3.58 7.79 30.17
CA ASP A 133 2.81 8.64 31.09
C ASP A 133 3.18 10.13 30.95
N THR A 134 4.27 10.44 30.26
CA THR A 134 4.81 11.80 30.18
C THR A 134 5.14 12.25 28.76
N TYR A 135 4.99 13.56 28.52
CA TYR A 135 5.45 14.23 27.29
C TYR A 135 6.92 13.92 26.97
N THR A 136 7.79 13.92 27.99
CA THR A 136 9.23 13.70 27.82
C THR A 136 9.52 12.30 27.27
N GLU A 137 8.81 11.28 27.76
CA GLU A 137 8.95 9.91 27.26
C GLU A 137 8.44 9.77 25.82
N TRP A 138 7.29 10.36 25.51
CA TRP A 138 6.75 10.40 24.16
C TRP A 138 7.70 11.10 23.17
N THR A 139 8.27 12.24 23.57
CA THR A 139 9.21 13.00 22.76
C THR A 139 10.48 12.22 22.52
N ALA A 140 11.08 11.63 23.57
CA ALA A 140 12.28 10.82 23.44
C ALA A 140 12.06 9.59 22.54
N TRP A 141 10.89 8.95 22.66
CA TRP A 141 10.52 7.84 21.78
C TRP A 141 10.39 8.31 20.33
N TRP A 142 9.68 9.41 20.08
CA TRP A 142 9.43 9.92 18.73
C TRP A 142 10.68 10.44 18.03
N GLU A 143 11.51 11.25 18.70
CA GLU A 143 12.72 11.82 18.09
C GLU A 143 13.70 10.74 17.62
N THR A 144 13.77 9.62 18.34
CA THR A 144 14.66 8.51 18.01
C THR A 144 14.09 7.57 16.94
N ARG A 145 12.77 7.59 16.71
CA ARG A 145 12.07 6.58 15.89
C ARG A 145 11.27 7.15 14.72
N ASN A 146 11.03 8.46 14.65
CA ASN A 146 10.13 9.05 13.66
C ASN A 146 10.52 8.72 12.22
N ASN A 147 11.80 8.51 11.95
CA ASN A 147 12.35 8.15 10.65
C ASN A 147 12.24 6.65 10.33
N TYR A 148 11.81 5.84 11.29
CA TYR A 148 11.78 4.39 11.23
C TYR A 148 10.39 3.82 11.53
N VAL A 149 9.33 4.63 11.45
CA VAL A 149 7.95 4.19 11.70
C VAL A 149 7.12 4.13 10.42
N LEU A 150 6.22 3.14 10.36
CA LEU A 150 5.26 2.96 9.26
C LEU A 150 3.88 2.55 9.79
N TRP A 151 2.81 3.03 9.14
CA TRP A 151 1.46 2.57 9.42
C TRP A 151 1.22 1.12 8.99
N SER A 152 0.63 0.33 9.89
CA SER A 152 0.24 -1.06 9.67
C SER A 152 -1.28 -1.15 9.65
N GLU A 153 -1.88 -1.37 8.47
CA GLU A 153 -3.34 -1.53 8.32
C GLU A 153 -3.92 -2.64 9.19
N GLU A 154 -3.18 -3.75 9.35
CA GLU A 154 -3.67 -4.89 10.10
C GLU A 154 -3.64 -4.61 11.61
N GLU A 155 -2.62 -3.90 12.10
CA GLU A 155 -2.48 -3.58 13.53
C GLU A 155 -3.25 -2.30 13.89
N ALA A 156 -3.71 -1.56 12.88
CA ALA A 156 -4.29 -0.24 13.01
C ALA A 156 -3.42 0.71 13.87
N ARG A 157 -2.09 0.66 13.68
CA ARG A 157 -1.10 1.49 14.39
C ARG A 157 0.21 1.63 13.62
N LEU A 158 1.02 2.62 13.99
CA LEU A 158 2.42 2.77 13.61
C LEU A 158 3.28 1.69 14.27
N ILE A 159 4.16 1.09 13.47
CA ILE A 159 5.17 0.13 13.94
C ILE A 159 6.57 0.68 13.67
N VAL A 160 7.50 0.40 14.58
CA VAL A 160 8.93 0.71 14.40
C VAL A 160 9.58 -0.41 13.59
N ILE A 161 10.33 -0.05 12.56
CA ILE A 161 11.13 -0.97 11.75
C ILE A 161 12.54 -1.03 12.33
N ILE A 162 12.81 -2.10 13.10
CA ILE A 162 14.05 -2.22 13.90
C ILE A 162 15.28 -2.34 13.02
N SER A 163 15.25 -3.16 11.96
CA SER A 163 16.33 -3.27 10.96
C SER A 163 16.75 -1.92 10.37
N ALA A 164 15.80 -1.09 9.95
CA ALA A 164 16.08 0.24 9.41
C ALA A 164 16.76 1.14 10.47
N MET A 165 16.29 1.06 11.72
CA MET A 165 16.86 1.79 12.85
C MET A 165 18.28 1.32 13.20
N GLU A 166 18.53 0.01 13.19
CA GLU A 166 19.85 -0.59 13.45
C GLU A 166 20.86 -0.31 12.32
N ALA A 167 20.38 -0.28 11.07
CA ALA A 167 21.18 0.09 9.91
C ALA A 167 21.45 1.61 9.82
N GLY A 168 20.69 2.43 10.57
CA GLY A 168 20.75 3.88 10.46
C GLY A 168 20.24 4.41 9.12
N GLU A 169 19.38 3.64 8.45
CA GLU A 169 18.79 3.97 7.15
C GLU A 169 17.34 4.43 7.35
N PRO A 170 17.05 5.74 7.25
CA PRO A 170 15.70 6.23 7.43
C PRO A 170 14.76 5.63 6.37
N ILE A 171 13.53 5.38 6.78
CA ILE A 171 12.45 5.01 5.89
C ILE A 171 12.00 6.27 5.14
N HIS A 172 12.71 6.53 4.05
CA HIS A 172 12.40 7.66 3.18
C HIS A 172 11.19 7.36 2.28
N HIS A 173 10.86 6.08 2.05
CA HIS A 173 9.72 5.62 1.24
C HIS A 173 9.16 4.29 1.77
N GLU A 174 7.85 4.12 1.66
CA GLU A 174 7.06 3.12 2.40
C GLU A 174 7.34 1.67 2.04
N ALA A 175 7.03 0.78 2.98
CA ALA A 175 7.06 -0.65 2.74
C ALA A 175 5.84 -1.11 1.93
N ILE A 176 6.06 -1.60 0.71
CA ILE A 176 5.00 -2.22 -0.09
C ILE A 176 4.48 -3.48 0.61
N VAL A 177 3.17 -3.71 0.57
CA VAL A 177 2.61 -4.98 1.04
C VAL A 177 2.76 -6.01 -0.06
N LEU A 178 3.53 -7.07 0.20
CA LEU A 178 3.70 -8.15 -0.76
C LEU A 178 2.62 -9.21 -0.55
N ALA A 179 1.99 -9.62 -1.64
CA ALA A 179 1.25 -10.88 -1.64
C ALA A 179 2.23 -12.06 -1.43
N THR A 180 1.73 -13.16 -0.88
CA THR A 180 2.54 -14.34 -0.55
C THR A 180 3.31 -14.88 -1.75
N GLU A 181 2.64 -14.98 -2.89
CA GLU A 181 3.26 -15.45 -4.13
C GLU A 181 4.33 -14.46 -4.63
N GLU A 182 4.09 -13.15 -4.52
CA GLU A 182 5.04 -12.11 -4.93
C GLU A 182 6.29 -12.12 -4.06
N TYR A 183 6.14 -12.27 -2.74
CA TYR A 183 7.26 -12.45 -1.84
C TYR A 183 8.11 -13.66 -2.26
N TRP A 184 7.48 -14.82 -2.53
CA TRP A 184 8.22 -16.00 -2.94
C TRP A 184 8.84 -15.88 -4.33
N PHE A 185 8.19 -15.16 -5.26
CA PHE A 185 8.78 -14.78 -6.53
C PHE A 185 10.06 -13.97 -6.35
N TYR A 186 10.01 -12.88 -5.57
CA TYR A 186 11.18 -12.05 -5.29
C TYR A 186 12.25 -12.80 -4.51
N ALA A 187 11.86 -13.65 -3.54
CA ALA A 187 12.80 -14.48 -2.80
C ALA A 187 13.51 -15.49 -3.73
N GLY A 188 12.78 -16.09 -4.67
CA GLY A 188 13.34 -17.00 -5.65
C GLY A 188 14.30 -16.33 -6.63
N ARG A 189 14.05 -15.06 -6.95
CA ARG A 189 14.97 -14.20 -7.72
C ARG A 189 16.20 -13.73 -6.91
N GLY A 190 16.26 -14.03 -5.61
CA GLY A 190 17.27 -13.49 -4.72
C GLY A 190 17.17 -11.97 -4.54
N TRP A 191 15.98 -11.40 -4.73
CA TRP A 191 15.73 -9.96 -4.66
C TRP A 191 15.28 -9.49 -3.28
N ILE A 192 14.85 -10.39 -2.41
CA ILE A 192 14.61 -10.12 -1.00
C ILE A 192 15.96 -9.98 -0.29
N ARG A 193 16.21 -8.80 0.29
CA ARG A 193 17.37 -8.42 1.09
C ARG A 193 16.93 -8.11 2.52
N GLU A 194 17.79 -8.45 3.48
CA GLU A 194 17.65 -8.00 4.88
C GLU A 194 16.26 -8.24 5.48
N SER A 195 15.72 -9.45 5.34
CA SER A 195 14.40 -9.79 5.87
C SER A 195 14.47 -10.23 7.34
N GLU A 196 13.62 -9.64 8.20
CA GLU A 196 13.49 -10.01 9.61
C GLU A 196 12.03 -10.15 10.08
N PRO A 197 11.75 -11.05 11.04
CA PRO A 197 10.42 -11.14 11.65
C PRO A 197 10.20 -10.02 12.67
N VAL A 198 9.11 -9.24 12.50
CA VAL A 198 8.70 -8.18 13.44
C VAL A 198 7.22 -8.36 13.79
N GLY A 199 6.95 -8.77 15.02
CA GLY A 199 5.60 -9.15 15.44
C GLY A 199 5.02 -10.28 14.58
N ARG A 200 3.88 -10.03 13.93
CA ARG A 200 3.25 -10.97 12.99
C ARG A 200 3.72 -10.82 11.55
N TYR A 201 4.63 -9.91 11.26
CA TYR A 201 5.13 -9.66 9.91
C TYR A 201 6.55 -10.16 9.71
N VAL A 202 6.93 -10.28 8.45
CA VAL A 202 8.31 -10.22 7.98
C VAL A 202 8.47 -8.95 7.19
N LEU A 203 9.49 -8.17 7.54
CA LEU A 203 9.83 -6.90 6.94
C LEU A 203 11.20 -7.04 6.29
N GLY A 204 11.49 -6.25 5.27
CA GLY A 204 12.81 -6.20 4.65
C GLY A 204 12.83 -5.30 3.44
N THR A 205 13.85 -5.48 2.60
CA THR A 205 14.03 -4.71 1.36
C THR A 205 13.92 -5.64 0.16
N VAL A 206 13.25 -5.20 -0.90
CA VAL A 206 13.15 -5.92 -2.16
C VAL A 206 13.72 -5.09 -3.30
N LEU A 207 14.65 -5.68 -4.06
CA LEU A 207 15.14 -5.11 -5.30
C LEU A 207 14.10 -5.35 -6.40
N ILE A 208 13.45 -4.29 -6.88
CA ILE A 208 12.62 -4.31 -8.09
C ILE A 208 13.31 -3.37 -9.08
N PRO A 209 14.19 -3.88 -9.95
CA PRO A 209 15.08 -3.04 -10.75
C PRO A 209 14.32 -1.94 -11.52
N PRO A 210 14.82 -0.69 -11.49
CA PRO A 210 16.14 -0.27 -10.98
C PRO A 210 16.15 0.18 -9.51
N HIS A 211 15.10 -0.06 -8.73
CA HIS A 211 14.93 0.52 -7.39
C HIS A 211 14.82 -0.54 -6.29
N ASP A 212 15.21 -0.12 -5.08
CA ASP A 212 14.99 -0.88 -3.86
C ASP A 212 13.74 -0.34 -3.16
N PHE A 213 12.88 -1.24 -2.69
CA PHE A 213 11.65 -0.92 -1.97
C PHE A 213 11.66 -1.62 -0.63
N ASN A 214 11.24 -0.95 0.44
CA ASN A 214 10.91 -1.64 1.67
C ASN A 214 9.68 -2.53 1.41
N PHE A 215 9.53 -3.65 2.10
CA PHE A 215 8.34 -4.48 2.03
C PHE A 215 7.88 -4.97 3.40
N ARG A 216 6.60 -5.35 3.46
CA ARG A 216 6.02 -6.13 4.55
C ARG A 216 5.16 -7.27 4.03
N ILE A 217 5.22 -8.41 4.71
CA ILE A 217 4.36 -9.58 4.47
C ILE A 217 3.98 -10.23 5.80
N LEU A 218 2.79 -10.83 5.87
CA LEU A 218 2.37 -11.60 7.03
C LEU A 218 3.20 -12.87 7.20
N LYS A 219 3.73 -13.09 8.42
CA LYS A 219 4.48 -14.29 8.78
C LYS A 219 3.62 -15.55 8.65
N ALA A 220 2.32 -15.44 8.94
CA ALA A 220 1.37 -16.53 8.78
C ALA A 220 1.23 -16.96 7.30
N ASP A 221 1.30 -16.01 6.37
CA ASP A 221 1.15 -16.28 4.95
C ASP A 221 2.37 -17.03 4.38
N LEU A 222 3.55 -16.84 4.96
CA LEU A 222 4.78 -17.52 4.51
C LEU A 222 4.74 -19.05 4.67
N VAL A 223 3.76 -19.61 5.38
CA VAL A 223 3.58 -21.06 5.50
C VAL A 223 2.76 -21.64 4.34
N ASP A 224 2.14 -20.80 3.49
CA ASP A 224 1.40 -21.24 2.30
C ASP A 224 2.37 -21.83 1.28
N ARG A 225 2.36 -23.16 1.24
CA ARG A 225 3.23 -23.96 0.39
C ARG A 225 2.85 -23.85 -1.09
N ASP A 226 1.57 -23.67 -1.41
CA ASP A 226 1.11 -23.58 -2.79
C ASP A 226 1.47 -22.21 -3.37
N ALA A 227 1.34 -21.14 -2.58
CA ALA A 227 1.83 -19.81 -2.96
C ALA A 227 3.35 -19.79 -3.14
N LYS A 228 4.09 -20.51 -2.30
CA LYS A 228 5.54 -20.67 -2.44
C LYS A 228 5.92 -21.39 -3.72
N GLU A 229 5.24 -22.49 -4.05
CA GLU A 229 5.45 -23.23 -5.29
C GLU A 229 5.21 -22.33 -6.51
N ARG A 230 4.06 -21.63 -6.56
CA ARG A 230 3.75 -20.70 -7.67
C ARG A 230 4.77 -19.59 -7.80
N GLY A 231 5.17 -18.97 -6.68
CA GLY A 231 6.18 -17.89 -6.68
C GLY A 231 7.52 -18.36 -7.21
N TYR A 232 8.00 -19.55 -6.77
CA TYR A 232 9.26 -20.12 -7.25
C TYR A 232 9.18 -20.55 -8.73
N LEU A 233 8.07 -21.13 -9.18
CA LEU A 233 7.86 -21.46 -10.58
C LEU A 233 7.92 -20.20 -11.46
N ARG A 234 7.21 -19.14 -11.05
CA ARG A 234 7.24 -17.86 -11.74
C ARG A 234 8.63 -17.23 -11.76
N ALA A 235 9.40 -17.34 -10.66
CA ALA A 235 10.77 -16.84 -10.59
C ALA A 235 11.70 -17.60 -11.56
N LEU A 236 11.57 -18.93 -11.59
CA LEU A 236 12.33 -19.81 -12.48
C LEU A 236 11.98 -19.54 -13.95
N GLU A 237 10.70 -19.47 -14.28
CA GLU A 237 10.22 -19.14 -15.62
C GLU A 237 10.77 -17.79 -16.07
N ASN A 238 10.66 -16.76 -15.22
CA ASN A 238 11.19 -15.42 -15.53
C ASN A 238 12.71 -15.41 -15.69
N MET A 239 13.47 -16.25 -14.97
CA MET A 239 14.93 -16.37 -15.18
C MET A 239 15.28 -17.08 -16.49
N ILE A 240 14.52 -18.10 -16.87
CA ILE A 240 14.80 -18.88 -18.08
C ILE A 240 14.29 -18.14 -19.33
N VAL A 241 13.02 -17.75 -19.33
CA VAL A 241 12.35 -17.11 -20.46
C VAL A 241 12.84 -15.67 -20.65
N ASP A 242 12.79 -14.86 -19.60
CA ASP A 242 13.14 -13.44 -19.71
C ASP A 242 14.64 -13.17 -19.45
N GLY A 243 15.39 -14.18 -19.00
CA GLY A 243 16.84 -14.08 -18.77
C GLY A 243 17.64 -14.87 -19.80
N LEU A 244 17.63 -16.20 -19.69
CA LEU A 244 18.51 -17.08 -20.47
C LEU A 244 18.22 -17.09 -21.98
N LEU A 245 16.96 -16.91 -22.40
CA LEU A 245 16.61 -16.86 -23.83
C LEU A 245 16.99 -15.52 -24.50
N LEU A 246 17.44 -14.51 -23.75
CA LEU A 246 17.89 -13.25 -24.34
C LEU A 246 19.23 -13.43 -25.06
N PRO A 247 19.31 -13.16 -26.38
CA PRO A 247 20.52 -13.41 -27.17
C PRO A 247 21.70 -12.52 -26.78
N ASN A 248 21.45 -11.37 -26.15
CA ASN A 248 22.47 -10.38 -25.80
C ASN A 248 22.99 -10.51 -24.37
N LEU A 249 22.45 -11.42 -23.55
CA LEU A 249 22.92 -11.61 -22.18
C LEU A 249 24.29 -12.32 -22.22
N ILE A 250 25.35 -11.72 -21.68
CA ILE A 250 26.70 -12.30 -21.65
C ILE A 250 27.43 -11.89 -20.36
N GLY A 251 28.52 -12.60 -20.02
CA GLY A 251 29.36 -12.28 -18.86
C GLY A 251 28.62 -12.45 -17.52
N ASP A 252 28.92 -11.58 -16.56
CA ASP A 252 28.51 -11.68 -15.16
C ASP A 252 26.99 -11.80 -14.96
N SER A 253 26.17 -11.19 -15.83
CA SER A 253 24.71 -11.30 -15.76
C SER A 253 24.21 -12.71 -16.08
N LEU A 254 24.87 -13.41 -17.01
CA LEU A 254 24.54 -14.81 -17.33
C LEU A 254 24.93 -15.74 -16.18
N GLU A 255 26.13 -15.56 -15.62
CA GLU A 255 26.60 -16.36 -14.49
C GLU A 255 25.72 -16.17 -13.25
N SER A 256 25.28 -14.94 -12.99
CA SER A 256 24.37 -14.63 -11.89
C SER A 256 23.01 -15.34 -12.02
N ILE A 257 22.39 -15.30 -13.20
CA ILE A 257 21.11 -15.98 -13.45
C ILE A 257 21.27 -17.50 -13.32
N ILE A 258 22.33 -18.08 -13.88
CA ILE A 258 22.62 -19.52 -13.76
C ILE A 258 22.80 -19.93 -12.28
N ALA A 259 23.53 -19.14 -11.50
CA ALA A 259 23.71 -19.39 -10.08
C ALA A 259 22.38 -19.34 -9.31
N GLN A 260 21.50 -18.36 -9.62
CA GLN A 260 20.18 -18.24 -9.00
C GLN A 260 19.25 -19.41 -9.37
N ILE A 261 19.26 -19.86 -10.62
CA ILE A 261 18.47 -21.03 -11.03
C ILE A 261 18.93 -22.29 -10.25
N ALA A 262 20.25 -22.44 -10.04
CA ALA A 262 20.81 -23.56 -9.29
C ALA A 262 20.47 -23.55 -7.79
N THR A 263 20.13 -22.38 -7.20
CA THR A 263 19.63 -22.34 -5.82
C THR A 263 18.15 -22.71 -5.72
N LEU A 264 17.36 -22.39 -6.75
CA LEU A 264 15.93 -22.70 -6.81
C LEU A 264 15.62 -24.15 -7.17
N THR A 265 16.51 -24.84 -7.86
CA THR A 265 16.28 -26.21 -8.34
C THR A 265 17.23 -27.20 -7.68
N VAL A 266 16.99 -28.50 -7.85
CA VAL A 266 17.97 -29.54 -7.47
C VAL A 266 19.08 -29.75 -8.50
N GLU A 267 18.89 -29.18 -9.69
CA GLU A 267 19.85 -29.27 -10.79
C GLU A 267 20.96 -28.23 -10.64
N SER A 268 22.09 -28.46 -11.28
CA SER A 268 23.27 -27.57 -11.20
C SER A 268 24.04 -27.55 -12.51
N TYR A 269 23.41 -27.05 -13.58
CA TYR A 269 24.09 -26.84 -14.86
C TYR A 269 24.89 -25.53 -14.84
N VAL A 270 26.02 -25.52 -15.55
CA VAL A 270 26.93 -24.37 -15.63
C VAL A 270 26.71 -23.53 -16.89
N ASP A 271 25.90 -24.01 -17.83
CA ASP A 271 25.71 -23.37 -19.13
C ASP A 271 24.22 -23.13 -19.45
N ARG A 272 23.99 -22.14 -20.32
CA ARG A 272 22.66 -21.72 -20.77
C ARG A 272 21.88 -22.83 -21.45
N HIS A 273 22.50 -23.58 -22.35
CA HIS A 273 21.80 -24.53 -23.22
C HIS A 273 21.20 -25.65 -22.37
N SER A 274 21.99 -26.20 -21.45
CA SER A 274 21.52 -27.25 -20.53
C SER A 274 20.31 -26.82 -19.71
N TRP A 275 20.28 -25.57 -19.21
CA TRP A 275 19.13 -25.04 -18.48
C TRP A 275 17.88 -24.91 -19.35
N VAL A 276 18.03 -24.39 -20.57
CA VAL A 276 16.91 -24.21 -21.50
C VAL A 276 16.34 -25.57 -21.95
N ASP A 277 17.21 -26.54 -22.28
CA ASP A 277 16.80 -27.88 -22.69
C ASP A 277 16.08 -28.62 -21.56
N TRP A 278 16.60 -28.51 -20.34
CA TRP A 278 15.96 -29.07 -19.15
C TRP A 278 14.58 -28.45 -18.91
N TRP A 279 14.46 -27.13 -19.01
CA TRP A 279 13.18 -26.42 -18.85
C TRP A 279 12.14 -26.84 -19.88
N ASN A 280 12.52 -26.91 -21.16
CA ASN A 280 11.62 -27.34 -22.23
C ASN A 280 11.12 -28.78 -22.03
N THR A 281 11.89 -29.61 -21.34
CA THR A 281 11.54 -31.02 -21.08
C THR A 281 10.70 -31.19 -19.80
N ASN A 282 10.90 -30.35 -18.79
CA ASN A 282 10.39 -30.62 -17.44
C ASN A 282 9.58 -29.47 -16.81
N GLY A 283 9.54 -28.29 -17.41
CA GLY A 283 9.00 -27.06 -16.79
C GLY A 283 7.54 -27.18 -16.33
N ASP A 284 6.73 -27.93 -17.05
CA ASP A 284 5.32 -28.22 -16.76
C ASP A 284 5.10 -29.24 -15.63
N ARG A 285 6.17 -29.92 -15.20
CA ARG A 285 6.15 -31.00 -14.20
C ARG A 285 6.81 -30.62 -12.88
N LEU A 286 7.21 -29.37 -12.72
CA LEU A 286 7.92 -28.92 -11.53
C LEU A 286 6.96 -28.75 -10.35
N ILE A 287 7.40 -29.22 -9.18
CA ILE A 287 6.71 -29.06 -7.90
C ILE A 287 7.73 -28.69 -6.81
N LEU A 288 7.25 -28.12 -5.70
CA LEU A 288 8.08 -27.85 -4.55
C LEU A 288 8.49 -29.15 -3.85
N SER A 289 9.77 -29.26 -3.49
CA SER A 289 10.33 -30.42 -2.78
C SER A 289 9.69 -30.63 -1.42
N GLY A 290 9.73 -31.85 -0.86
CA GLY A 290 9.20 -32.12 0.49
C GLY A 290 9.78 -31.19 1.56
N SER A 291 11.06 -30.80 1.44
CA SER A 291 11.71 -29.82 2.32
C SER A 291 11.24 -28.38 2.14
N GLY A 292 10.52 -28.08 1.05
CA GLY A 292 9.95 -26.76 0.78
C GLY A 292 10.95 -25.74 0.24
N ASN A 293 12.17 -26.16 -0.12
CA ASN A 293 13.27 -25.24 -0.42
C ASN A 293 13.67 -25.20 -1.89
N ARG A 294 13.27 -26.20 -2.69
CA ARG A 294 13.68 -26.32 -4.10
C ARG A 294 12.55 -26.85 -4.97
N LEU A 295 12.57 -26.51 -6.25
CA LEU A 295 11.75 -27.13 -7.27
C LEU A 295 12.38 -28.45 -7.74
N ILE A 296 11.55 -29.47 -7.91
CA ILE A 296 11.92 -30.81 -8.38
C ILE A 296 10.94 -31.28 -9.46
N VAL A 297 11.39 -32.17 -10.34
CA VAL A 297 10.51 -32.82 -11.33
C VAL A 297 9.61 -33.83 -10.63
N ARG A 298 8.29 -33.72 -10.84
CA ARG A 298 7.31 -34.70 -10.39
C ARG A 298 7.60 -36.06 -11.02
N GLN A 299 7.98 -37.03 -10.19
CA GLN A 299 8.23 -38.42 -10.58
C GLN A 299 6.95 -39.10 -11.07
#